data_AF-A0A2M7P5N1-F1
#
_entry.id   AF-A0A2M7P5N1-F1
#
_cell.length_a   1.000
_cell.length_b   1.000
_cell.length_c   1.000
_cell.angle_alpha   90.00
_cell.angle_beta   90.00
_cell.angle_gamma   90.00
#
_symmetry.space_group_name_H-M   'P 1'
#
loop_
_entity.id
_entity.type
_entity.pdbx_description
1 polymer ?
#
loop_
_entity_poly.entity_id
_entity_poly.type
_entity_poly.pdbx_seq_one_letter_code
_entity_poly.pdbx_strand_id
1 'polypeptide(L)'
;MKTCVWKLIGALTALVLTFSVASATPGKRYDATTETCRTFTQENDLEGYKVFRKVCKGCHNRSGQGGKFLYNESKVANAWNRVFAEKYPKCAKDGSWGKLSLEDQLKLNDYLFRTGSGTYDSKDAQDCG
;
A
#
# COMPACT_ATOMS: atom_id res chain seq x y z
N MET A 1 -38.64 13.80 -43.53
CA MET A 1 -38.16 14.27 -42.21
C MET A 1 -38.34 13.20 -41.11
N LYS A 2 -39.55 12.93 -40.60
CA LYS A 2 -39.79 12.00 -39.45
C LYS A 2 -39.07 10.64 -39.57
N THR A 3 -38.99 10.07 -40.77
CA THR A 3 -38.34 8.78 -41.06
C THR A 3 -36.81 8.77 -40.94
N CYS A 4 -36.13 9.89 -41.14
CA CYS A 4 -34.66 9.98 -40.99
C CYS A 4 -34.25 10.00 -39.51
N VAL A 5 -35.02 10.69 -38.68
CA VAL A 5 -34.80 10.80 -37.23
C VAL A 5 -34.81 9.41 -36.58
N TRP A 6 -35.77 8.56 -36.95
CA TRP A 6 -35.88 7.21 -36.38
C TRP A 6 -34.69 6.31 -36.75
N LYS A 7 -34.19 6.40 -37.99
CA LYS A 7 -32.98 5.66 -38.42
C LYS A 7 -31.70 6.16 -37.72
N LEU A 8 -31.57 7.47 -37.50
CA LEU A 8 -30.44 8.03 -36.76
C LEU A 8 -30.44 7.61 -35.28
N ILE A 9 -31.60 7.61 -34.62
CA ILE A 9 -31.73 7.13 -33.24
C ILE A 9 -31.37 5.64 -33.14
N GLY A 10 -31.90 4.79 -34.03
CA GLY A 10 -31.61 3.35 -34.02
C GLY A 10 -30.15 3.01 -34.30
N ALA A 11 -29.45 3.81 -35.11
CA ALA A 11 -28.00 3.67 -35.32
C ALA A 11 -27.19 4.10 -34.09
N LEU A 12 -27.58 5.19 -33.41
CA LEU A 12 -26.85 5.73 -32.27
C LEU A 12 -26.94 4.81 -31.02
N THR A 13 -28.06 4.11 -30.84
CA THR A 13 -28.22 3.12 -29.76
C THR A 13 -27.33 1.88 -29.88
N ALA A 14 -26.77 1.60 -31.06
CA ALA A 14 -25.95 0.41 -31.31
C ALA A 14 -24.45 0.59 -30.95
N LEU A 15 -24.02 1.80 -30.58
CA LEU A 15 -22.62 2.13 -30.31
C LEU A 15 -22.22 2.06 -28.81
N VAL A 16 -23.16 1.69 -27.93
CA VAL A 16 -22.97 1.65 -26.48
C VAL A 16 -22.84 0.19 -26.00
N LEU A 17 -22.04 -0.04 -24.94
CA LEU A 17 -21.88 -1.30 -24.21
C LEU A 17 -20.82 -2.33 -24.69
N THR A 18 -19.65 -1.87 -25.19
CA THR A 18 -18.43 -2.71 -25.29
C THR A 18 -17.28 -2.23 -24.39
N PHE A 19 -17.60 -1.63 -23.24
CA PHE A 19 -16.63 -1.24 -22.22
C PHE A 19 -16.10 -2.47 -21.46
N SER A 20 -14.95 -3.01 -21.89
CA SER A 20 -14.23 -4.03 -21.13
C SER A 20 -13.72 -3.45 -19.81
N VAL A 21 -14.30 -3.87 -18.68
CA VAL A 21 -13.83 -3.51 -17.35
C VAL A 21 -12.51 -4.23 -17.03
N ALA A 22 -11.40 -3.52 -17.20
CA ALA A 22 -10.06 -4.02 -16.87
C ALA A 22 -9.87 -4.09 -15.35
N SER A 23 -10.21 -5.24 -14.76
CA SER A 23 -9.99 -5.53 -13.35
C SER A 23 -8.49 -5.67 -13.06
N ALA A 24 -7.91 -4.68 -12.36
CA ALA A 24 -6.57 -4.81 -11.81
C ALA A 24 -6.58 -5.82 -10.64
N THR A 25 -5.86 -6.93 -10.80
CA THR A 25 -5.57 -7.84 -9.68
C THR A 25 -4.84 -7.06 -8.58
N PRO A 26 -5.28 -7.11 -7.31
CA PRO A 26 -4.56 -6.45 -6.22
C PRO A 26 -3.13 -7.01 -6.10
N GLY A 27 -2.16 -6.10 -5.98
CA GLY A 27 -0.76 -6.48 -5.79
C GLY A 27 -0.54 -7.18 -4.45
N LYS A 28 0.61 -7.85 -4.32
CA LYS A 28 0.96 -8.67 -3.16
C LYS A 28 2.40 -8.43 -2.71
N ARG A 29 2.76 -9.02 -1.56
CA ARG A 29 4.14 -9.23 -1.10
C ARG A 29 4.20 -10.45 -0.17
N TYR A 30 5.34 -11.13 -0.08
CA TYR A 30 5.64 -12.01 1.05
C TYR A 30 5.93 -11.17 2.32
N ASP A 31 5.42 -11.62 3.47
CA ASP A 31 5.80 -11.12 4.79
C ASP A 31 6.58 -12.20 5.57
N ALA A 32 7.88 -11.99 5.73
CA ALA A 32 8.77 -12.90 6.46
C ALA A 32 8.56 -12.92 7.99
N THR A 33 7.62 -12.14 8.53
CA THR A 33 7.19 -12.19 9.94
C THR A 33 6.10 -13.24 10.17
N THR A 34 5.32 -13.57 9.13
CA THR A 34 4.19 -14.52 9.18
C THR A 34 4.29 -15.64 8.15
N GLU A 35 5.33 -15.67 7.32
CA GLU A 35 5.57 -16.63 6.24
C GLU A 35 4.41 -16.73 5.22
N THR A 36 3.67 -15.63 5.05
CA THR A 36 2.47 -15.56 4.20
C THR A 36 2.59 -14.49 3.12
N CYS A 37 1.96 -14.74 1.97
CA CYS A 37 1.78 -13.73 0.94
C CYS A 37 0.56 -12.86 1.29
N ARG A 38 0.79 -11.58 1.61
CA ARG A 38 -0.25 -10.60 1.92
C ARG A 38 -0.67 -9.86 0.66
N THR A 39 -1.99 -9.82 0.43
CA THR A 39 -2.63 -9.02 -0.62
C THR A 39 -2.84 -7.59 -0.13
N PHE A 40 -2.51 -6.60 -0.95
CA PHE A 40 -2.74 -5.20 -0.61
C PHE A 40 -4.21 -4.82 -0.73
N THR A 41 -4.71 -4.10 0.28
CA THR A 41 -6.07 -3.53 0.29
C THR A 41 -6.00 -2.06 0.67
N GLN A 42 -6.91 -1.25 0.13
CA GLN A 42 -6.99 0.18 0.44
C GLN A 42 -7.24 0.43 1.94
N GLU A 43 -7.94 -0.47 2.61
CA GLU A 43 -8.13 -0.43 4.07
C GLU A 43 -6.80 -0.63 4.82
N ASN A 44 -6.01 -1.64 4.44
CA ASN A 44 -4.69 -1.88 5.04
C ASN A 44 -3.74 -0.71 4.81
N ASP A 45 -3.76 -0.09 3.62
CA ASP A 45 -2.97 1.12 3.35
C ASP A 45 -3.36 2.28 4.27
N LEU A 46 -4.66 2.52 4.45
CA LEU A 46 -5.19 3.62 5.25
C LEU A 46 -4.93 3.43 6.75
N GLU A 47 -5.09 2.21 7.28
CA GLU A 47 -4.70 1.89 8.66
C GLU A 47 -3.18 1.92 8.85
N GLY A 48 -2.40 1.37 7.91
CA GLY A 48 -0.95 1.45 7.93
C GLY A 48 -0.43 2.89 7.94
N TYR A 49 -1.04 3.78 7.16
CA TYR A 49 -0.77 5.22 7.19
C TYR A 49 -1.14 5.86 8.54
N LYS A 50 -2.31 5.53 9.12
CA LYS A 50 -2.71 6.02 10.46
C LYS A 50 -1.70 5.58 11.53
N VAL A 51 -1.27 4.32 11.50
CA VAL A 51 -0.24 3.77 12.41
C VAL A 51 1.10 4.48 12.19
N PHE A 52 1.55 4.66 10.95
CA PHE A 52 2.77 5.40 10.62
C PHE A 52 2.74 6.83 11.17
N ARG A 53 1.62 7.55 10.96
CA ARG A 53 1.39 8.91 11.47
C ARG A 53 1.35 9.00 12.99
N LYS A 54 0.79 8.00 13.67
CA LYS A 54 0.59 7.99 15.13
C LYS A 54 1.84 7.54 15.90
N VAL A 55 2.52 6.51 15.43
CA VAL A 55 3.62 5.85 16.16
C VAL A 55 4.97 6.28 15.60
N CYS A 56 5.30 5.91 14.36
CA CYS A 56 6.62 6.20 13.77
C CYS A 56 6.86 7.71 13.67
N LYS A 57 5.91 8.45 13.11
CA LYS A 57 5.94 9.91 12.99
C LYS A 57 5.67 10.64 14.30
N GLY A 58 5.18 9.98 15.35
CA GLY A 58 5.06 10.59 16.68
C GLY A 58 6.42 11.09 17.16
N CYS A 59 7.41 10.20 17.15
CA CYS A 59 8.80 10.53 17.49
C CYS A 59 9.58 11.15 16.31
N HIS A 60 9.40 10.64 15.08
CA HIS A 60 10.11 11.12 13.89
C HIS A 60 9.39 12.28 13.16
N ASN A 61 8.85 13.26 13.89
CA ASN A 61 8.26 14.47 13.31
C ASN A 61 9.32 15.57 13.06
N ARG A 62 8.92 16.81 12.74
CA ARG A 62 9.85 17.91 12.40
C ARG A 62 10.60 18.49 13.62
N SER A 63 10.15 18.22 14.84
CA SER A 63 10.85 18.60 16.09
C SER A 63 12.10 17.79 16.38
N GLY A 64 12.29 16.64 15.70
CA GLY A 64 13.45 15.77 15.91
C GLY A 64 13.47 14.96 17.22
N GLN A 65 12.38 14.94 17.99
CA GLN A 65 12.32 14.33 19.33
C GLN A 65 12.71 12.83 19.39
N GLY A 66 12.58 12.08 18.29
CA GLY A 66 13.07 10.69 18.15
C GLY A 66 14.23 10.52 17.16
N GLY A 67 14.94 11.60 16.81
CA GLY A 67 15.92 11.63 15.72
C GLY A 67 15.35 12.17 14.42
N LYS A 68 16.02 11.87 13.29
CA LYS A 68 15.72 12.48 11.98
C LYS A 68 14.25 12.28 11.55
N PHE A 69 13.69 13.28 10.85
CA PHE A 69 12.35 13.19 10.26
C PHE A 69 12.28 12.01 9.30
N LEU A 70 11.34 11.10 9.54
CA LEU A 70 11.18 9.88 8.74
C LEU A 70 10.21 10.10 7.58
N TYR A 71 10.63 9.77 6.37
CA TYR A 71 9.75 9.69 5.20
C TYR A 71 9.36 8.23 4.95
N ASN A 72 8.21 7.96 4.35
CA ASN A 72 7.88 6.62 3.88
C ASN A 72 8.91 6.16 2.82
N GLU A 73 9.37 7.09 1.97
CA GLU A 73 10.44 6.88 0.98
C GLU A 73 11.85 6.69 1.59
N SER A 74 12.01 6.70 2.92
CA SER A 74 13.35 6.56 3.57
C SER A 74 13.98 5.17 3.42
N LYS A 75 13.28 4.20 2.83
CA LYS A 75 13.78 2.86 2.45
C LYS A 75 13.05 2.38 1.20
N VAL A 76 13.66 1.45 0.45
CA VAL A 76 12.98 0.68 -0.62
C VAL A 76 12.11 -0.42 -0.02
N ALA A 77 11.16 -0.98 -0.79
CA ALA A 77 10.19 -2.00 -0.36
C ALA A 77 10.80 -3.12 0.52
N ASN A 78 11.79 -3.83 -0.03
CA ASN A 78 12.46 -4.95 0.66
C ASN A 78 13.23 -4.53 1.91
N ALA A 79 13.70 -3.29 1.97
CA ALA A 79 14.36 -2.73 3.15
C ALA A 79 13.35 -2.27 4.23
N TRP A 80 12.07 -2.06 3.89
CA TRP A 80 10.97 -1.97 4.86
C TRP A 80 10.55 -3.34 5.35
N ASN A 81 10.33 -4.34 4.47
CA ASN A 81 10.04 -5.72 4.87
C ASN A 81 11.03 -6.23 5.95
N ARG A 82 12.33 -5.98 5.73
CA ARG A 82 13.39 -6.36 6.67
C ARG A 82 13.34 -5.63 8.03
N VAL A 83 12.77 -4.42 8.12
CA VAL A 83 12.55 -3.71 9.40
C VAL A 83 11.59 -4.49 10.29
N PHE A 84 10.53 -5.05 9.72
CA PHE A 84 9.48 -5.74 10.49
C PHE A 84 9.84 -7.18 10.84
N ALA A 85 10.50 -7.89 9.92
CA ALA A 85 10.97 -9.26 10.15
C ALA A 85 12.12 -9.32 11.18
N GLU A 86 13.20 -8.55 11.01
CA GLU A 86 14.37 -8.59 11.92
C GLU A 86 14.16 -7.75 13.20
N LYS A 87 13.16 -6.86 13.21
CA LYS A 87 12.92 -5.84 14.24
C LYS A 87 14.19 -5.08 14.61
N TYR A 88 15.07 -4.82 13.63
CA TYR A 88 16.42 -4.30 13.87
C TYR A 88 16.51 -2.90 14.50
N PRO A 89 15.60 -1.93 14.25
CA PRO A 89 15.68 -0.61 14.89
C PRO A 89 15.52 -0.67 16.40
N LYS A 90 16.26 0.17 17.15
CA LYS A 90 16.20 0.18 18.62
C LYS A 90 14.77 0.29 19.17
N CYS A 91 13.94 1.15 18.58
CA CYS A 91 12.55 1.36 18.96
C CYS A 91 11.62 0.13 18.79
N ALA A 92 12.02 -0.85 17.96
CA ALA A 92 11.33 -2.13 17.82
C ALA A 92 11.76 -3.16 18.88
N LYS A 93 12.87 -2.91 19.60
CA LYS A 93 13.46 -3.78 20.64
C LYS A 93 13.28 -3.24 22.06
N ASP A 94 13.26 -1.92 22.25
CA ASP A 94 13.18 -1.26 23.56
C ASP A 94 11.74 -1.06 24.08
N GLY A 95 10.74 -1.61 23.41
CA GLY A 95 9.33 -1.49 23.80
C GLY A 95 8.64 -0.22 23.32
N SER A 96 9.31 0.69 22.59
CA SER A 96 8.62 1.85 21.97
C SER A 96 7.51 1.45 20.98
N TRP A 97 7.59 0.24 20.41
CA TRP A 97 6.55 -0.37 19.58
C TRP A 97 5.47 -1.14 20.38
N GLY A 98 5.58 -1.24 21.71
CA GLY A 98 4.78 -2.12 22.58
C GLY A 98 3.28 -1.83 22.69
N LYS A 99 2.73 -0.96 21.83
CA LYS A 99 1.28 -0.71 21.65
C LYS A 99 0.77 -1.09 20.25
N LEU A 100 1.64 -1.62 19.38
CA LEU A 100 1.26 -2.17 18.08
C LEU A 100 0.87 -3.64 18.24
N SER A 101 -0.32 -4.04 17.81
CA SER A 101 -0.62 -5.45 17.59
C SER A 101 0.22 -6.01 16.43
N LEU A 102 0.18 -7.33 16.22
CA LEU A 102 0.79 -7.93 15.03
C LEU A 102 0.13 -7.39 13.75
N GLU A 103 -1.20 -7.28 13.71
CA GLU A 103 -1.90 -6.77 12.52
C GLU A 103 -1.62 -5.27 12.27
N ASP A 104 -1.41 -4.45 13.31
CA ASP A 104 -0.94 -3.07 13.14
C ASP A 104 0.46 -3.03 12.51
N GLN A 105 1.37 -3.93 12.93
CA GLN A 105 2.71 -4.06 12.34
C GLN A 105 2.63 -4.52 10.88
N LEU A 106 1.76 -5.48 10.55
CA LEU A 106 1.59 -5.99 9.20
C LEU A 106 0.94 -4.95 8.26
N LYS A 107 -0.09 -4.22 8.71
CA LYS A 107 -0.70 -3.11 7.96
C LYS A 107 0.26 -1.93 7.77
N LEU A 108 1.04 -1.60 8.80
CA LEU A 108 2.11 -0.61 8.71
C LEU A 108 3.18 -1.03 7.70
N ASN A 109 3.56 -2.31 7.66
CA ASN A 109 4.49 -2.85 6.66
C ASN A 109 3.87 -2.87 5.26
N ASP A 110 2.59 -3.24 5.10
CA ASP A 110 1.86 -3.17 3.81
C ASP A 110 1.95 -1.74 3.22
N TYR A 111 1.61 -0.72 4.02
CA TYR A 111 1.71 0.68 3.63
C TYR A 111 3.15 1.11 3.29
N LEU A 112 4.13 0.81 4.16
CA LEU A 112 5.52 1.26 3.96
C LEU A 112 6.22 0.52 2.82
N PHE A 113 5.95 -0.77 2.62
CA PHE A 113 6.47 -1.54 1.48
C PHE A 113 6.06 -0.91 0.15
N ARG A 114 4.80 -0.46 0.04
CA ARG A 114 4.26 0.19 -1.17
C ARG A 114 4.66 1.66 -1.34
N THR A 115 4.95 2.36 -0.25
CA THR A 115 5.24 3.81 -0.27
C THR A 115 6.70 4.15 0.05
N GLY A 116 7.58 3.14 0.00
CA GLY A 116 9.03 3.30 -0.02
C GLY A 116 9.56 4.02 -1.27
N SER A 117 10.88 4.16 -1.35
CA SER A 117 11.56 4.64 -2.55
C SER A 117 11.58 3.55 -3.63
N GLY A 118 11.36 3.94 -4.89
CA GLY A 118 11.42 3.04 -6.05
C GLY A 118 10.31 1.99 -6.14
N THR A 119 9.22 2.13 -5.38
CA THR A 119 8.16 1.10 -5.24
C THR A 119 7.17 1.02 -6.40
N TYR A 120 7.39 1.77 -7.48
CA TYR A 120 6.71 1.58 -8.75
C TYR A 120 7.58 0.75 -9.69
N ASP A 121 7.57 -0.56 -9.49
CA ASP A 121 7.72 -1.52 -10.59
C ASP A 121 6.37 -2.23 -10.78
N SER A 122 5.98 -2.47 -12.02
CA SER A 122 4.71 -3.12 -12.37
C SER A 122 4.79 -4.66 -12.34
N LYS A 123 5.97 -5.22 -12.05
CA LYS A 123 6.25 -6.66 -11.97
C LYS A 123 6.36 -7.16 -10.53
N ASP A 124 7.12 -6.44 -9.68
CA ASP A 124 7.46 -6.76 -8.28
C ASP A 124 6.26 -7.02 -7.32
N ALA A 125 5.02 -6.87 -7.78
CA ALA A 125 3.81 -7.00 -6.97
C ALA A 125 2.82 -8.08 -7.47
N GLN A 126 3.17 -8.89 -8.48
CA GLN A 126 2.25 -9.89 -9.06
C GLN A 126 2.39 -11.29 -8.45
N ASP A 127 3.64 -11.72 -8.25
CA ASP A 127 4.01 -12.85 -7.40
C ASP A 127 4.13 -12.39 -5.93
N CYS A 128 4.92 -13.09 -5.12
CA CYS A 128 5.14 -12.77 -3.71
C CYS A 128 6.61 -12.40 -3.43
N GLY A 129 7.46 -12.34 -4.47
CA GLY A 129 8.81 -12.88 -4.41
C GLY A 129 8.84 -14.40 -4.64
#